data_AF-A0A1A8RL33-F1
#
_entry.id   AF-A0A1A8RL33-F1
#
_cell.length_a   1.000
_cell.length_b   1.000
_cell.length_c   1.000
_cell.angle_alpha   90.00
_cell.angle_beta   90.00
_cell.angle_gamma   90.00
#
_symmetry.space_group_name_H-M   'P 1'
#
loop_
_entity.id
_entity.type
_entity.pdbx_description
1 polymer ?
#
loop_
_entity_poly.entity_id
_entity_poly.type
_entity_poly.pdbx_seq_one_letter_code
_entity_poly.pdbx_strand_id
1 'polypeptide(L)'
;RAGESVTISCGGTPACDYRWIYWYQKKDTETFKAVLGFDTSNSQIYKPFNHPQQDDFSAENNQNGCELKLNKVQQEHAASYYCSCWGSGLHRER
;
A
#
# COMPACT_ATOMS: atom_id res chain seq x y z
N ARG A 1 -16.01 -4.60 -7.86
CA ARG A 1 -17.04 -3.85 -8.61
C ARG A 1 -17.37 -2.59 -7.80
N ALA A 2 -18.02 -1.57 -8.35
CA ALA A 2 -18.32 -0.35 -7.58
C ALA A 2 -19.23 -0.69 -6.38
N GLY A 3 -18.93 -0.11 -5.21
CA GLY A 3 -19.67 -0.33 -3.96
C GLY A 3 -19.27 -1.57 -3.15
N GLU A 4 -18.42 -2.46 -3.67
CA GLU A 4 -17.89 -3.61 -2.92
C GLU A 4 -16.65 -3.22 -2.10
N SER A 5 -16.41 -3.95 -1.02
CA SER A 5 -15.12 -3.92 -0.32
C SER A 5 -14.11 -4.79 -1.06
N VAL A 6 -12.87 -4.32 -1.19
CA VAL A 6 -11.77 -5.11 -1.73
C VAL A 6 -10.56 -5.04 -0.82
N THR A 7 -9.81 -6.13 -0.82
CA THR A 7 -8.55 -6.27 -0.11
C THR A 7 -7.45 -6.59 -1.12
N ILE A 8 -6.32 -5.90 -1.02
CA ILE A 8 -5.16 -6.08 -1.88
C ILE A 8 -3.98 -6.47 -0.99
N SER A 9 -3.43 -7.66 -1.20
CA SER A 9 -2.34 -8.18 -0.37
C SER A 9 -0.96 -7.76 -0.90
N CYS A 10 -0.08 -7.38 0.02
CA CYS A 10 1.35 -7.18 -0.23
C CYS A 10 2.13 -8.40 0.24
N GLY A 11 2.73 -9.14 -0.69
CA GLY A 11 3.65 -10.24 -0.39
C GLY A 11 5.09 -9.77 -0.20
N GLY A 12 5.96 -10.67 0.30
CA GLY A 12 7.41 -10.40 0.37
C GLY A 12 7.83 -9.49 1.52
N THR A 13 6.92 -9.12 2.42
CA THR A 13 7.26 -8.26 3.56
C THR A 13 8.24 -8.88 4.58
N PRO A 14 8.40 -10.22 4.69
CA PRO A 14 9.46 -10.78 5.55
C PRO A 14 10.88 -10.40 5.12
N ALA A 15 11.07 -9.94 3.88
CA ALA A 15 12.36 -9.47 3.36
C ALA A 15 12.60 -7.97 3.62
N CYS A 16 11.68 -7.27 4.27
CA CYS A 16 11.85 -5.86 4.62
C CYS A 16 12.75 -5.71 5.85
N ASP A 17 13.73 -4.81 5.79
CA ASP A 17 14.57 -4.48 6.93
C ASP A 17 13.79 -3.74 8.02
N TYR A 18 12.80 -2.96 7.60
CA TYR A 18 11.99 -2.12 8.47
C TYR A 18 10.54 -2.57 8.43
N ARG A 19 9.83 -2.36 9.54
CA ARG A 19 8.43 -2.72 9.73
C ARG A 19 7.44 -1.79 9.00
N TRP A 20 7.94 -0.98 8.07
CA TRP A 20 7.18 0.01 7.32
C TRP A 20 6.89 -0.47 5.91
N ILE A 21 5.59 -0.55 5.60
CA ILE A 21 5.08 -0.82 4.25
C ILE A 21 4.43 0.45 3.72
N TYR A 22 4.81 0.86 2.51
CA TYR A 22 4.20 1.99 1.82
C TYR A 22 3.32 1.47 0.69
N TRP A 23 2.11 2.04 0.59
CA TRP A 23 1.17 1.73 -0.47
C TRP A 23 1.08 2.87 -1.47
N TYR A 24 1.01 2.51 -2.75
CA TYR A 24 0.96 3.45 -3.86
C TYR A 24 -0.18 3.10 -4.80
N GLN A 25 -0.82 4.14 -5.32
CA GLN A 25 -1.75 4.09 -6.43
C GLN A 25 -1.05 4.64 -7.67
N LYS A 26 -1.14 3.93 -8.80
CA LYS A 26 -0.70 4.40 -10.10
C LYS A 26 -1.84 4.27 -11.11
N LYS A 27 -2.37 5.42 -11.56
CA LYS A 27 -3.28 5.47 -12.72
C LYS A 27 -2.47 5.36 -14.02
N ASP A 28 -3.12 4.93 -15.09
CA ASP A 28 -2.44 4.63 -16.35
C ASP A 28 -1.61 5.82 -16.88
N THR A 29 -2.14 7.03 -16.75
CA THR A 29 -1.54 8.29 -17.23
C THR A 29 -0.85 9.12 -16.16
N GLU A 30 -0.81 8.65 -14.90
CA GLU A 30 -0.24 9.40 -13.78
C GLU A 30 1.02 8.74 -13.20
N THR A 31 1.84 9.55 -12.52
CA THR A 31 2.94 9.04 -11.68
C THR A 31 2.39 8.33 -10.44
N PHE A 32 3.24 7.56 -9.77
CA PHE A 32 2.90 6.97 -8.48
C PHE A 32 2.49 8.05 -7.47
N LYS A 33 1.40 7.79 -6.76
CA LYS A 33 0.95 8.57 -5.60
C LYS A 33 0.96 7.68 -4.37
N ALA A 34 1.68 8.09 -3.34
CA ALA A 34 1.65 7.40 -2.05
C ALA A 34 0.26 7.60 -1.41
N VAL A 35 -0.33 6.51 -0.94
CA VAL A 35 -1.66 6.47 -0.34
C VAL A 35 -1.56 6.49 1.17
N LEU A 36 -0.80 5.55 1.73
CA LEU A 36 -0.54 5.44 3.16
C LEU A 36 0.78 4.70 3.42
N GLY A 37 1.35 4.95 4.58
CA GLY A 37 2.39 4.14 5.20
C GLY A 37 1.76 3.35 6.34
N PHE A 38 2.21 2.12 6.54
CA PHE A 38 1.70 1.22 7.54
C PHE A 38 2.84 0.62 8.34
N ASP A 39 2.81 0.85 9.65
CA ASP A 39 3.74 0.24 10.60
C ASP A 39 3.17 -1.10 11.07
N THR A 40 3.75 -2.18 10.55
CA THR A 40 3.36 -3.56 10.85
C THR A 40 3.68 -3.99 12.30
N SER A 41 4.41 -3.18 13.07
CA SER A 41 4.70 -3.46 14.50
C SER A 41 3.53 -3.20 15.43
N ASN A 42 2.76 -2.15 15.14
CA ASN A 42 1.71 -1.61 16.01
C ASN A 42 0.41 -1.29 15.25
N SER A 43 0.35 -1.66 13.97
CA SER A 43 -0.78 -1.43 13.06
C SER A 43 -1.16 0.05 12.90
N GLN A 44 -0.20 0.97 13.04
CA GLN A 44 -0.44 2.40 12.84
C GLN A 44 -0.44 2.74 11.35
N ILE A 45 -1.41 3.57 10.95
CA ILE A 45 -1.57 4.06 9.59
C ILE A 45 -1.15 5.53 9.53
N TYR A 46 -0.29 5.86 8.58
CA TYR A 46 0.24 7.20 8.34
C TYR A 46 -0.17 7.69 6.96
N LYS A 47 -0.78 8.88 6.87
CA LYS A 47 -1.27 9.48 5.61
C LYS A 47 -0.74 10.91 5.37
N PRO A 48 0.57 11.19 5.44
CA PRO A 48 1.11 12.54 5.22
C PRO A 48 1.19 12.95 3.74
N PHE A 49 0.58 12.19 2.82
CA PHE A 49 0.84 12.28 1.38
C PHE A 49 -0.14 13.17 0.61
N ASN A 50 -1.15 13.74 1.29
CA ASN A 50 -2.22 14.55 0.68
C ASN A 50 -2.91 13.81 -0.48
N HIS A 51 -3.10 12.50 -0.35
CA HIS A 51 -3.79 11.71 -1.37
C HIS A 51 -5.28 12.08 -1.32
N PRO A 52 -5.90 12.48 -2.44
CA PRO A 52 -7.28 13.01 -2.41
C PRO A 52 -8.31 11.99 -1.90
N GLN A 53 -8.00 10.70 -2.07
CA GLN A 53 -8.81 9.56 -1.64
C GLN A 53 -8.33 8.92 -0.33
N GLN A 54 -7.42 9.57 0.41
CA GLN A 54 -6.72 8.91 1.53
C GLN A 54 -7.66 8.28 2.56
N ASP A 55 -8.85 8.84 2.77
CA ASP A 55 -9.84 8.37 3.76
C ASP A 55 -10.57 7.09 3.33
N ASP A 56 -10.56 6.75 2.04
CA ASP A 56 -11.15 5.51 1.51
C ASP A 56 -10.27 4.28 1.77
N PHE A 57 -9.01 4.50 2.15
CA PHE A 57 -8.02 3.45 2.36
C PHE A 57 -7.74 3.19 3.84
N SER A 58 -7.64 1.92 4.20
CA SER A 58 -7.02 1.47 5.44
C SER A 58 -6.05 0.33 5.16
N ALA A 59 -5.28 -0.07 6.16
CA ALA A 59 -4.40 -1.21 6.05
C ALA A 59 -4.41 -2.06 7.31
N GLU A 60 -4.13 -3.35 7.15
CA GLU A 60 -3.98 -4.26 8.26
C GLU A 60 -2.85 -5.27 8.03
N ASN A 61 -2.42 -5.91 9.12
CA ASN A 61 -1.53 -7.05 9.05
C ASN A 61 -2.29 -8.29 8.57
N ASN A 62 -1.65 -9.09 7.72
CA ASN A 62 -2.07 -10.46 7.43
C ASN A 62 -0.96 -11.44 7.81
N GLN A 63 -1.18 -12.74 7.60
CA GLN A 63 -0.24 -13.79 8.01
C GLN A 63 1.18 -13.63 7.41
N ASN A 64 1.31 -12.99 6.25
CA ASN A 64 2.55 -12.92 5.48
C ASN A 64 2.95 -11.49 5.09
N GLY A 65 2.35 -10.48 5.73
CA GLY A 65 2.56 -9.06 5.40
C GLY A 65 1.40 -8.13 5.68
N CYS A 66 1.09 -7.28 4.71
CA CYS A 66 0.16 -6.17 4.86
C CYS A 66 -0.91 -6.21 3.77
N GLU A 67 -2.13 -5.85 4.13
CA GLU A 67 -3.26 -5.72 3.21
C GLU A 67 -3.75 -4.29 3.14
N LEU A 68 -3.94 -3.78 1.93
CA LEU A 68 -4.66 -2.53 1.68
C LEU A 68 -6.14 -2.84 1.54
N LYS A 69 -6.97 -2.14 2.30
CA LYS A 69 -8.42 -2.28 2.30
C LYS A 69 -9.08 -1.05 1.72
N LEU A 70 -10.05 -1.27 0.84
CA LEU A 70 -11.00 -0.27 0.39
C LEU A 70 -12.40 -0.78 0.72
N ASN A 71 -13.14 -0.09 1.58
CA ASN A 71 -14.47 -0.53 2.02
C ASN A 71 -15.58 -0.22 1.02
N LYS A 72 -15.36 0.75 0.13
CA LYS A 72 -16.33 1.14 -0.89
C LYS A 72 -15.60 1.54 -2.15
N VAL A 73 -15.44 0.60 -3.08
CA VAL A 73 -14.77 0.88 -4.35
C VAL A 73 -15.58 1.88 -5.18
N GLN A 74 -14.90 2.90 -5.70
CA GLN A 74 -15.44 3.95 -6.56
C GLN A 74 -14.69 3.95 -7.90
N GLN A 75 -15.25 4.61 -8.91
CA GLN A 75 -14.61 4.69 -10.24
C GLN A 75 -13.20 5.30 -10.16
N GLU A 76 -13.03 6.24 -9.25
CA GLU A 76 -11.78 6.96 -9.03
C GLU A 76 -10.67 6.10 -8.37
N HIS A 77 -11.01 4.91 -7.85
CA HIS A 77 -10.07 3.90 -7.35
C HIS A 77 -9.51 3.00 -8.48
N ALA A 78 -9.98 3.14 -9.72
CA ALA A 78 -9.44 2.37 -10.85
C ALA A 78 -7.97 2.74 -11.10
N ALA A 79 -7.06 1.83 -10.71
CA ALA A 79 -5.63 2.01 -10.79
C ALA A 79 -4.90 0.67 -10.59
N SER A 80 -3.60 0.67 -10.88
CA SER A 80 -2.69 -0.36 -10.39
C SER A 80 -2.19 0.01 -9.00
N TYR A 81 -2.12 -0.98 -8.10
CA TYR A 81 -1.69 -0.80 -6.71
C TYR A 81 -0.37 -1.50 -6.46
N TYR A 82 0.51 -0.82 -5.74
CA TYR A 82 1.86 -1.31 -5.45
C TYR A 82 2.14 -1.13 -3.97
N CYS A 83 2.88 -2.06 -3.40
CA CYS A 83 3.48 -1.90 -2.09
C CYS A 83 5.00 -1.90 -2.20
N SER A 84 5.67 -1.20 -1.29
CA SER A 84 7.12 -1.26 -1.14
C SER A 84 7.51 -1.24 0.33
N CYS A 85 8.73 -1.68 0.57
CA CYS A 85 9.40 -1.50 1.84
C CYS A 85 10.89 -1.34 1.59
N TRP A 86 11.60 -0.89 2.62
CA TRP A 86 13.04 -0.84 2.61
C TRP A 86 13.60 -2.25 2.80
N GLY A 87 14.43 -2.68 1.86
CA GLY A 87 15.24 -3.89 1.99
C GLY A 87 16.71 -3.56 1.71
N SER A 88 17.60 -4.20 2.44
CA SER A 88 19.03 -4.00 2.33
C SER A 88 19.55 -4.93 1.25
N GLY A 89 19.64 -4.41 0.02
CA GLY A 89 20.36 -5.08 -1.06
C GLY A 89 21.82 -4.62 -1.07
N LEU A 90 22.77 -5.55 -1.13
CA LEU A 90 24.06 -5.23 -1.75
C LEU A 90 23.77 -4.86 -3.20
N HIS A 91 24.09 -3.63 -3.60
CA HIS A 91 24.00 -3.21 -4.98
C HIS A 91 24.92 -4.10 -5.84
N ARG A 92 24.36 -5.12 -6.49
CA ARG A 92 25.04 -5.91 -7.52
C ARG A 92 24.56 -5.41 -8.87
N GLU A 93 25.37 -4.56 -9.48
CA GLU A 93 25.30 -4.36 -10.93
C GLU A 93 25.64 -5.71 -11.58
N ARG A 94 24.76 -6.17 -12.49
CA ARG A 94 25.05 -7.33 -13.34
C ARG A 94 25.95 -6.92 -14.48
#